data_AF-A0A7V1U625-F1
#
_entry.id   AF-A0A7V1U625-F1
#
_cell.length_a   1.000
_cell.length_b   1.000
_cell.length_c   1.000
_cell.angle_alpha   90.00
_cell.angle_beta   90.00
_cell.angle_gamma   90.00
#
_symmetry.space_group_name_H-M   'P 1'
#
loop_
_entity.id
_entity.type
_entity.pdbx_description
1 polymer ?
#
loop_
_entity_poly.entity_id
_entity_poly.type
_entity_poly.pdbx_seq_one_letter_code
_entity_poly.pdbx_strand_id
1 'polypeptide(L)'
;MTPARRHPPAWMARQLRHRDRDCVFPGCGTRAFTVAHHVRPWSRGGPTTLANLALLCSFHHRLVHEGGWRLRRVEGAFLWRRPDGTPYRTGPPPPVEDGS
;
A
#
# COMPACT_ATOMS: atom_id res chain seq x y z
N MET A 1 -3.53 4.07 23.86
CA MET A 1 -4.20 3.70 22.59
C MET A 1 -3.94 4.81 21.57
N THR A 2 -3.40 4.52 20.39
CA THR A 2 -3.14 5.55 19.37
C THR A 2 -4.47 6.00 18.73
N PRO A 3 -4.84 7.29 18.78
CA PRO A 3 -6.13 7.74 18.26
C PRO A 3 -6.21 7.52 16.75
N ALA A 4 -7.34 6.99 16.28
CA ALA A 4 -7.64 6.88 14.86
C ALA A 4 -7.88 8.28 14.28
N ARG A 5 -7.14 8.60 13.21
CA ARG A 5 -7.28 9.85 12.45
C ARG A 5 -7.32 9.50 10.96
N ARG A 6 -8.21 10.15 10.22
CA ARG A 6 -8.31 9.96 8.76
C ARG A 6 -6.97 10.23 8.06
N HIS A 7 -6.24 11.24 8.51
CA HIS A 7 -4.92 11.60 7.97
C HIS A 7 -3.84 11.41 9.02
N PRO A 8 -2.72 10.75 8.69
CA PRO A 8 -1.57 10.68 9.59
C PRO A 8 -0.92 12.06 9.75
N PRO A 9 -0.31 12.34 10.91
CA PRO A 9 0.50 13.55 11.07
C PRO A 9 1.71 13.54 10.14
N ALA A 10 2.25 14.71 9.81
CA ALA A 10 3.33 14.88 8.83
C ALA A 10 4.57 14.02 9.13
N TRP A 11 4.95 13.89 10.40
CA TRP A 11 6.09 13.05 10.80
C TRP A 11 5.86 11.55 10.48
N MET A 12 4.64 11.06 10.68
CA MET A 12 4.27 9.68 10.39
C MET A 12 4.17 9.47 8.88
N ALA A 13 3.65 10.45 8.14
CA ALA A 13 3.65 10.42 6.69
C ALA A 13 5.10 10.36 6.12
N ARG A 14 6.05 11.07 6.74
CA ARG A 14 7.47 10.99 6.39
C ARG A 14 8.05 9.60 6.66
N GLN A 15 7.78 9.02 7.83
CA GLN A 15 8.20 7.66 8.15
C GLN A 15 7.58 6.60 7.22
N LEU A 16 6.32 6.79 6.83
CA LEU A 16 5.64 5.93 5.87
C LEU A 16 6.33 5.98 4.50
N ARG A 17 6.63 7.19 4.00
CA ARG A 17 7.39 7.38 2.75
C ARG A 17 8.78 6.75 2.81
N HIS A 18 9.45 6.85 3.95
CA HIS A 18 10.75 6.21 4.15
C HIS A 18 10.66 4.69 4.08
N ARG A 19 9.68 4.09 4.76
CA ARG A 19 9.50 2.64 4.81
C ARG A 19 9.07 2.06 3.45
N ASP A 20 8.08 2.68 2.82
CA ASP A 20 7.44 2.15 1.62
C ASP A 20 8.17 2.55 0.34
N ARG A 21 8.95 3.65 0.37
CA ARG A 21 9.76 4.21 -0.74
C ARG A 21 8.94 4.74 -1.92
N ASP A 22 7.96 3.99 -2.38
CA ASP A 22 7.03 4.29 -3.47
C ASP A 22 5.67 3.60 -3.22
N CYS A 23 4.78 3.63 -4.22
CA CYS A 23 3.51 2.93 -4.15
C CYS A 23 3.71 1.42 -3.95
N VAL A 24 3.19 0.87 -2.84
CA VAL A 24 3.39 -0.54 -2.46
C VAL A 24 2.64 -1.56 -3.31
N PHE A 25 1.99 -1.11 -4.39
CA PHE A 25 1.44 -2.02 -5.39
C PHE A 25 2.59 -2.63 -6.19
N PRO A 26 2.66 -3.97 -6.31
CA PRO A 26 3.79 -4.64 -6.94
C PRO A 26 3.99 -4.17 -8.39
N GLY A 27 5.22 -3.76 -8.73
CA GLY A 27 5.58 -3.27 -10.07
C GLY A 27 5.18 -1.82 -10.37
N CYS A 28 4.58 -1.07 -9.44
CA CYS A 28 4.16 0.30 -9.71
C CYS A 28 5.33 1.31 -9.71
N GLY A 29 6.17 1.30 -8.67
CA GLY A 29 7.38 2.14 -8.57
C GLY A 29 7.17 3.66 -8.49
N THR A 30 5.92 4.17 -8.60
CA THR A 30 5.69 5.62 -8.62
C THR A 30 5.77 6.24 -7.22
N ARG A 31 6.40 7.42 -7.16
CA ARG A 31 6.47 8.29 -5.97
C ARG A 31 5.54 9.50 -6.08
N ALA A 32 4.94 9.70 -7.25
CA ALA A 32 4.07 10.83 -7.53
C ALA A 32 2.67 10.59 -6.95
N PHE A 33 2.06 11.65 -6.44
CA PHE A 33 0.67 11.66 -5.93
C PHE A 33 0.36 10.52 -4.95
N THR A 34 1.32 10.18 -4.10
CA THR A 34 1.14 9.11 -3.11
C THR A 34 0.49 9.61 -1.83
N VAL A 35 -0.45 8.83 -1.31
CA VAL A 35 -1.21 9.07 -0.07
C VAL A 35 -1.11 7.87 0.87
N ALA A 36 -1.35 8.12 2.16
CA ALA A 36 -1.40 7.08 3.16
C ALA A 36 -2.78 6.41 3.17
N HIS A 37 -2.82 5.10 3.00
CA HIS A 37 -4.01 4.27 2.99
C HIS A 37 -4.09 3.41 4.25
N HIS A 38 -5.23 3.39 4.92
CA HIS A 38 -5.49 2.50 6.07
C HIS A 38 -5.87 1.10 5.59
N VAL A 39 -5.03 0.11 5.87
CA VAL A 39 -5.26 -1.32 5.55
C VAL A 39 -6.53 -1.84 6.24
N ARG A 40 -6.66 -1.62 7.56
CA ARG A 40 -7.94 -1.66 8.26
C ARG A 40 -8.51 -0.25 8.25
N PRO A 41 -9.68 0.00 7.62
CA PRO A 41 -10.24 1.34 7.50
C PRO A 41 -10.37 2.07 8.84
N TRP A 42 -10.05 3.36 8.88
CA TRP A 42 -10.18 4.16 10.10
C TRP A 42 -11.64 4.19 10.60
N SER A 43 -12.61 4.22 9.68
CA SER A 43 -14.05 4.22 9.96
C SER A 43 -14.53 2.93 10.62
N ARG A 44 -13.75 1.85 10.51
CA ARG A 44 -14.01 0.56 11.17
C ARG A 44 -13.07 0.34 12.37
N GLY A 45 -12.58 1.41 12.98
CA GLY A 45 -11.70 1.38 14.15
C GLY A 45 -10.24 1.03 13.83
N GLY A 46 -9.80 1.16 12.59
CA GLY A 46 -8.40 0.98 12.21
C GLY A 46 -7.51 2.07 12.82
N PRO A 47 -6.44 1.73 13.56
CA PRO A 47 -5.59 2.73 14.20
C PRO A 47 -4.70 3.42 13.15
N THR A 48 -4.37 4.69 13.39
CA THR A 48 -3.40 5.42 12.56
C THR A 48 -2.01 5.12 13.06
N THR A 49 -1.43 4.05 12.53
CA THR A 49 -0.09 3.55 12.88
C THR A 49 0.64 3.13 11.62
N LEU A 50 1.97 3.16 11.62
CA LEU A 50 2.74 2.66 10.46
C LEU A 50 2.32 1.24 10.09
N ALA A 51 2.11 0.34 11.06
CA ALA A 51 1.71 -1.04 10.80
C ALA A 51 0.36 -1.18 10.05
N ASN A 52 -0.56 -0.22 10.21
CA ASN A 52 -1.86 -0.20 9.54
C ASN A 52 -1.93 0.73 8.32
N LEU A 53 -0.85 1.45 8.00
CA LEU A 53 -0.79 2.34 6.85
C LEU A 53 0.03 1.71 5.72
N ALA A 54 -0.34 2.03 4.49
CA ALA A 54 0.37 1.71 3.26
C ALA A 54 0.45 2.95 2.37
N LEU A 55 1.57 3.17 1.70
CA LEU A 55 1.71 4.25 0.72
C LEU A 55 1.19 3.80 -0.64
N LEU A 56 0.17 4.50 -1.18
CA LEU A 56 -0.41 4.20 -2.49
C LEU A 56 -0.47 5.46 -3.35
N CYS A 57 -0.21 5.33 -4.65
CA CYS A 57 -0.51 6.41 -5.61
C CYS A 57 -2.02 6.58 -5.80
N SER A 58 -2.46 7.72 -6.33
CA SER A 58 -3.88 7.99 -6.58
C SER A 58 -4.61 6.88 -7.33
N PHE A 59 -3.97 6.28 -8.34
CA PHE A 59 -4.54 5.17 -9.10
C PHE A 59 -4.79 3.92 -8.24
N HIS A 60 -3.75 3.43 -7.55
CA HIS A 60 -3.89 2.23 -6.71
C HIS A 60 -4.72 2.48 -5.45
N HIS A 61 -4.73 3.71 -4.95
CA HIS A 61 -5.61 4.12 -3.86
C HIS A 61 -7.08 3.98 -4.28
N ARG A 62 -7.44 4.50 -5.47
CA ARG A 62 -8.79 4.36 -6.04
C ARG A 62 -9.15 2.91 -6.30
N LEU A 63 -8.22 2.12 -6.82
CA LEU A 63 -8.41 0.71 -7.13
C LEU A 63 -8.73 -0.14 -5.88
N VAL A 64 -8.20 0.21 -4.70
CA VAL A 64 -8.60 -0.41 -3.42
C VAL A 64 -9.94 0.11 -2.92
N HIS A 65 -10.24 1.40 -3.08
CA HIS A 65 -11.49 1.99 -2.60
C HIS A 65 -12.72 1.59 -3.44
N GLU A 66 -12.57 1.54 -4.75
CA GLU A 66 -13.68 1.39 -5.72
C GLU A 66 -13.54 0.13 -6.57
N GLY A 67 -12.31 -0.29 -6.85
CA GLY A 67 -12.03 -1.41 -7.77
C GLY A 67 -12.15 -2.79 -7.13
N GLY A 68 -12.49 -2.90 -5.84
CA GLY A 68 -12.66 -4.19 -5.13
C GLY A 68 -11.35 -4.91 -4.77
N TRP A 69 -10.20 -4.35 -5.13
CA TRP A 69 -8.89 -4.89 -4.76
C TRP A 69 -8.66 -4.78 -3.27
N ARG A 70 -7.95 -5.76 -2.72
CA ARG A 70 -7.69 -5.83 -1.28
C ARG A 70 -6.20 -5.87 -1.00
N LEU A 71 -5.81 -5.10 0.00
CA LEU A 71 -4.45 -5.02 0.53
C LEU A 71 -4.43 -5.53 1.96
N ARG A 72 -3.44 -6.35 2.29
CA ARG A 72 -3.13 -6.75 3.68
C ARG A 72 -1.64 -6.59 3.92
N ARG A 73 -1.27 -6.29 5.17
CA ARG A 73 0.13 -6.33 5.61
C ARG A 73 0.34 -7.56 6.50
N VAL A 74 1.28 -8.42 6.14
CA VAL A 74 1.61 -9.67 6.86
C VAL A 74 3.13 -9.76 6.97
N GLU A 75 3.65 -9.90 8.18
CA GLU A 75 5.10 -10.06 8.44
C GLU A 75 5.99 -9.02 7.73
N GLY A 76 5.48 -7.79 7.64
CA GLY A 76 6.21 -6.69 6.98
C GLY A 76 5.95 -6.54 5.48
N ALA A 77 5.44 -7.58 4.82
CA ALA A 77 5.12 -7.58 3.39
C ALA A 77 3.67 -7.17 3.10
N PHE A 78 3.43 -6.68 1.88
CA PHE A 78 2.10 -6.32 1.38
C PHE A 78 1.56 -7.40 0.47
N LEU A 79 0.46 -8.03 0.88
CA LEU A 79 -0.25 -9.04 0.11
C LEU A 79 -1.45 -8.41 -0.57
N TRP A 80 -1.49 -8.55 -1.89
CA TRP A 80 -2.55 -8.02 -2.74
C TRP A 80 -3.49 -9.14 -3.18
N ARG A 81 -4.77 -8.81 -3.29
CA ARG A 81 -5.79 -9.68 -3.88
C ARG A 81 -6.59 -8.91 -4.92
N ARG A 82 -6.89 -9.63 -6.00
CA ARG A 82 -7.78 -9.18 -7.07
C ARG A 82 -9.22 -9.03 -6.53
N PRO A 83 -10.12 -8.38 -7.29
CA PRO A 83 -11.51 -8.18 -6.87
C PRO A 83 -12.23 -9.50 -6.56
N ASP A 84 -11.99 -10.52 -7.38
CA ASP A 84 -12.46 -11.91 -7.22
C ASP A 84 -11.89 -12.64 -5.98
N GLY A 85 -10.92 -12.04 -5.30
CA GLY A 85 -10.29 -12.58 -4.10
C GLY A 85 -9.09 -13.48 -4.32
N THR A 86 -8.75 -13.77 -5.56
CA THR A 86 -7.52 -14.50 -5.87
C THR A 86 -6.29 -13.67 -5.48
N PRO A 87 -5.20 -14.30 -4.99
CA PRO A 87 -3.95 -13.60 -4.71
C PRO A 87 -3.39 -12.96 -5.98
N TYR A 88 -2.99 -11.69 -5.89
CA TYR A 88 -2.18 -11.07 -6.93
C TYR A 88 -0.71 -11.39 -6.66
N ARG A 89 -0.12 -12.19 -7.54
CA ARG A 89 1.31 -12.45 -7.59
C ARG A 89 1.86 -11.71 -8.79
N THR A 90 2.88 -10.90 -8.60
CA THR A 90 3.70 -10.48 -9.74
C THR A 90 4.32 -11.72 -10.36
N GLY A 91 4.33 -11.77 -11.69
CA GLY A 91 5.18 -12.72 -12.38
C GLY A 91 6.64 -12.53 -11.96
N PRO A 92 7.52 -13.48 -12.27
CA PRO A 92 8.95 -13.24 -12.14
C PRO A 92 9.31 -11.92 -12.84
N PRO A 93 10.33 -11.19 -12.36
CA PRO A 93 10.89 -10.11 -13.16
C PRO A 93 11.22 -10.67 -14.56
N PRO A 94 11.16 -9.84 -15.61
CA PRO A 94 11.67 -10.28 -16.90
C PRO A 94 13.09 -10.85 -16.70
N PRO A 95 13.49 -11.90 -17.44
CA PRO A 95 14.86 -12.38 -17.39
C PRO A 95 15.78 -11.18 -17.58
N VAL A 96 16.80 -11.06 -16.73
CA VAL A 96 17.88 -10.11 -16.98
C VAL A 96 18.53 -10.54 -18.29
N GLU A 97 18.36 -9.75 -19.35
CA GLU A 97 19.16 -9.91 -20.56
C GLU A 97 20.57 -9.48 -20.19
N ASP A 98 21.44 -10.44 -19.85
CA ASP A 98 22.88 -10.20 -19.80
C ASP A 98 23.29 -9.75 -21.20
N GLY A 99 23.52 -8.45 -21.34
CA GLY A 99 23.94 -7.83 -22.59
C GLY A 99 25.17 -8.54 -23.15
N SER A 100 25.07 -8.95 -24.42
CA SER A 100 26.23 -9.35 -25.24
C SER A 100 27.22 -8.19 -25.42
#